data_AF-A0A0B7IWC6-F1
#
_entry.id   AF-A0A0B7IWC6-F1
#
_cell.length_a   1.000
_cell.length_b   1.000
_cell.length_c   1.000
_cell.angle_alpha   90.00
_cell.angle_beta   90.00
_cell.angle_gamma   90.00
#
_symmetry.space_group_name_H-M   'P 1'
#
loop_
_entity.id
_entity.type
_entity.pdbx_description
1 polymer ?
#
loop_
_entity_poly.entity_id
_entity_poly.type
_entity_poly.pdbx_seq_one_letter_code
_entity_poly.pdbx_strand_id
1 'polypeptide(L)'
;MEGIEIDFEKIIEYLTIIGSFIALIISIYSLKETKRMLQYQININKVSQAETYLKENTDLLKLHNIKIEKIQKDDGITKDEFFYILSSLRASEAFYVIGNEKKTFSGYRKNFLKKKKVKVLYKKYLRDNFFSSESFTKMLDEFYSIK
;
A
#
# COMPACT_ATOMS: atom_id res chain seq x y z
N MET A 1 -20.06 -43.32 45.49
CA MET A 1 -19.62 -42.53 44.33
C MET A 1 -20.66 -41.46 44.11
N GLU A 2 -20.42 -40.26 44.62
CA GLU A 2 -21.31 -39.13 44.36
C GLU A 2 -21.18 -38.76 42.88
N GLY A 3 -22.28 -38.87 42.13
CA GLY A 3 -22.34 -38.46 40.74
C GLY A 3 -22.28 -36.94 40.68
N ILE A 4 -21.31 -36.40 39.95
CA ILE A 4 -21.27 -34.96 39.65
C ILE A 4 -22.47 -34.67 38.75
N GLU A 5 -23.48 -33.99 39.30
CA GLU A 5 -24.63 -33.52 38.53
C GLU A 5 -24.17 -32.31 37.71
N ILE A 6 -24.02 -32.49 36.39
CA ILE A 6 -23.57 -31.44 35.49
C ILE A 6 -24.75 -30.52 35.20
N ASP A 7 -24.67 -29.29 35.71
CA ASP A 7 -25.63 -28.23 35.45
C ASP A 7 -25.41 -27.66 34.03
N PHE A 8 -26.09 -28.27 33.06
CA PHE A 8 -26.01 -27.87 31.65
C PHE A 8 -26.48 -26.44 31.39
N GLU A 9 -27.41 -25.90 32.20
CA GLU A 9 -27.89 -24.53 32.05
C GLU A 9 -26.79 -23.53 32.36
N LYS A 10 -26.05 -23.73 33.46
CA LYS A 10 -24.88 -22.89 33.78
C LYS A 10 -23.78 -23.00 32.73
N ILE A 11 -23.53 -24.18 32.16
CA ILE A 11 -22.53 -24.35 31.09
C ILE A 11 -22.93 -23.53 29.86
N ILE A 12 -24.21 -23.57 29.46
CA ILE A 12 -24.72 -22.78 28.32
C ILE A 12 -24.61 -21.28 28.60
N GLU A 13 -24.93 -20.85 29.82
CA GLU A 13 -24.80 -19.45 30.24
C GLU A 13 -23.33 -18.97 30.14
N TYR A 14 -22.39 -19.73 30.69
CA TYR A 14 -20.96 -19.41 30.60
C TYR A 14 -20.47 -19.36 29.15
N LEU A 15 -20.86 -20.33 28.31
CA LEU A 15 -20.50 -20.33 26.88
C LEU A 15 -21.07 -19.12 26.14
N THR A 16 -22.28 -18.67 26.47
CA THR A 16 -22.93 -17.51 25.86
C THR A 16 -22.23 -16.21 26.26
N ILE A 17 -21.85 -16.08 27.53
CA ILE A 17 -21.08 -14.94 28.04
C ILE A 17 -19.72 -14.87 27.35
N ILE A 18 -18.98 -15.99 27.32
CA ILE A 18 -17.67 -16.07 26.66
C ILE A 18 -17.80 -15.75 25.15
N GLY A 19 -18.81 -16.31 24.48
CA GLY A 19 -19.10 -16.03 23.08
C GLY A 19 -19.36 -14.54 22.81
N SER A 20 -20.10 -13.88 23.69
CA SER A 20 -20.39 -12.44 23.62
C SER A 20 -19.14 -11.58 23.79
N PHE A 21 -18.24 -11.95 24.71
CA PHE A 21 -16.95 -11.26 24.87
C PHE A 21 -16.05 -11.43 23.65
N ILE A 22 -15.97 -12.64 23.07
CA ILE A 22 -15.20 -12.88 21.83
C ILE A 22 -15.78 -12.06 20.68
N ALA A 23 -17.10 -12.03 20.51
CA ALA A 23 -17.76 -11.23 19.48
C ALA A 23 -17.49 -9.73 19.63
N LEU A 24 -17.50 -9.21 20.88
CA LEU A 24 -17.16 -7.82 21.17
C LEU A 24 -15.71 -7.49 20.78
N ILE A 25 -14.76 -8.37 21.11
CA ILE A 25 -13.35 -8.20 20.73
C ILE A 25 -13.22 -8.15 19.20
N ILE A 26 -13.81 -9.13 18.50
CA ILE A 26 -13.80 -9.17 17.03
C ILE A 26 -14.40 -7.89 16.44
N SER A 27 -15.53 -7.42 16.99
CA SER A 27 -16.19 -6.18 16.54
C SER A 27 -15.31 -4.95 16.71
N ILE A 28 -14.65 -4.78 17.86
CA ILE A 28 -13.73 -3.66 18.12
C ILE A 28 -12.55 -3.69 17.14
N TYR A 29 -11.94 -4.87 16.92
CA TYR A 29 -10.85 -5.02 15.96
C TYR A 29 -11.32 -4.71 14.52
N SER A 30 -12.48 -5.25 14.12
CA SER A 30 -13.08 -4.99 12.82
C SER A 30 -13.36 -3.51 12.58
N LEU A 31 -13.90 -2.80 13.58
CA LEU A 31 -14.15 -1.35 13.49
C LEU A 31 -12.87 -0.54 13.36
N LYS A 32 -11.81 -0.88 14.11
CA LYS A 32 -10.50 -0.22 13.99
C LYS A 32 -9.91 -0.42 12.59
N GLU A 33 -9.93 -1.65 12.09
CA GLU A 33 -9.46 -1.99 10.75
C GLU A 33 -10.27 -1.27 9.66
N THR A 34 -11.59 -1.25 9.79
CA THR A 34 -12.49 -0.54 8.86
C THR A 34 -12.17 0.96 8.81
N LYS A 35 -11.97 1.61 9.96
CA LYS A 35 -11.57 3.03 10.01
C LYS A 35 -10.22 3.28 9.35
N ARG A 36 -9.23 2.41 9.60
CA ARG A 36 -7.90 2.49 8.98
C ARG A 36 -7.99 2.37 7.46
N MET A 37 -8.77 1.41 6.98
CA MET A 37 -9.02 1.17 5.55
C MET A 37 -9.72 2.35 4.87
N LEU A 38 -10.75 2.92 5.51
CA LEU A 38 -11.42 4.12 5.00
C LEU A 38 -10.47 5.31 4.91
N GLN A 39 -9.69 5.57 5.96
CA GLN A 39 -8.71 6.65 5.96
C GLN A 39 -7.67 6.46 4.85
N TYR A 40 -7.20 5.22 4.65
CA TYR A 40 -6.27 4.89 3.59
C TYR A 40 -6.87 5.13 2.20
N GLN A 41 -8.13 4.70 1.97
CA GLN A 41 -8.83 4.95 0.72
C GLN A 41 -9.01 6.44 0.42
N ILE A 42 -9.37 7.24 1.43
CA ILE A 42 -9.46 8.71 1.31
C ILE A 42 -8.11 9.30 0.91
N ASN A 43 -7.02 8.85 1.56
CA ASN A 43 -5.69 9.36 1.28
C ASN A 43 -5.22 8.98 -0.14
N ILE A 44 -5.47 7.74 -0.59
CA ILE A 44 -5.19 7.33 -1.96
C ILE A 44 -5.95 8.18 -2.98
N ASN A 45 -7.24 8.46 -2.73
CA ASN A 45 -8.02 9.29 -3.63
C ASN A 45 -7.43 10.71 -3.74
N LYS A 46 -7.02 11.31 -2.61
CA LYS A 46 -6.34 12.62 -2.61
C LYS A 46 -5.01 12.58 -3.38
N VAL A 47 -4.22 11.52 -3.19
CA VAL A 47 -2.96 11.32 -3.94
C VAL A 47 -3.24 11.20 -5.44
N SER A 48 -4.23 10.40 -5.83
CA SER A 48 -4.62 10.24 -7.24
C SER A 48 -5.07 11.57 -7.86
N GLN A 49 -5.80 12.41 -7.11
CA GLN A 49 -6.19 13.75 -7.57
C GLN A 49 -4.96 14.65 -7.75
N ALA A 50 -4.05 14.66 -6.78
CA ALA A 50 -2.80 15.42 -6.89
C ALA A 50 -1.94 14.97 -8.08
N GLU A 51 -1.89 13.67 -8.37
CA GLU A 51 -1.18 13.12 -9.52
C GLU A 51 -1.82 13.51 -10.86
N THR A 52 -3.15 13.59 -10.92
CA THR A 52 -3.86 14.16 -12.09
C THR A 52 -3.48 15.63 -12.30
N TYR A 53 -3.49 16.44 -11.23
CA TYR A 53 -3.05 17.84 -11.33
C TYR A 53 -1.58 17.97 -11.75
N LEU A 54 -0.69 17.10 -11.25
CA LEU A 54 0.72 17.04 -11.67
C LEU A 54 0.85 16.66 -13.16
N LYS A 55 -0.01 15.78 -13.66
CA LYS A 55 -0.01 15.36 -15.08
C LYS A 55 -0.47 16.49 -15.99
N GLU A 56 -1.51 17.21 -15.60
CA GLU A 56 -2.05 18.35 -16.33
C GLU A 56 -1.08 19.54 -16.29
N ASN A 57 -0.46 19.79 -15.12
CA ASN A 57 0.49 20.86 -14.91
C ASN A 57 1.84 20.33 -14.41
N THR A 58 2.71 19.98 -15.37
CA THR A 58 4.03 19.41 -15.07
C THR A 58 4.99 20.37 -14.38
N ASP A 59 4.73 21.67 -14.39
CA ASP A 59 5.55 22.63 -13.63
C ASP A 59 5.47 22.39 -12.13
N LEU A 60 4.40 21.78 -11.63
CA LEU A 60 4.25 21.38 -10.23
C LEU A 60 5.30 20.35 -9.80
N LEU A 61 5.91 19.60 -10.73
CA LEU A 61 7.02 18.69 -10.43
C LEU A 61 8.26 19.43 -9.87
N LYS A 62 8.38 20.75 -10.11
CA LYS A 62 9.44 21.58 -9.54
C LYS A 62 9.37 21.63 -8.01
N LEU A 63 8.19 21.44 -7.41
CA LEU A 63 8.03 21.29 -5.95
C LEU A 63 8.77 20.06 -5.40
N HIS A 64 9.02 19.07 -6.26
CA HIS A 64 9.79 17.86 -5.97
C HIS A 64 11.21 17.91 -6.56
N ASN A 65 11.68 19.09 -6.96
CA ASN A 65 12.96 19.28 -7.67
C ASN A 65 13.08 18.46 -8.98
N ILE A 66 11.94 18.12 -9.60
CA ILE A 66 11.89 17.35 -10.84
C ILE A 66 11.53 18.26 -12.02
N LYS A 67 12.27 18.12 -13.12
CA LYS A 67 11.98 18.76 -14.41
C LYS A 67 11.83 17.68 -15.47
N ILE A 68 10.67 17.59 -16.10
CA ILE A 68 10.35 16.49 -17.02
C ILE A 68 11.23 16.53 -18.27
N GLU A 69 11.61 17.72 -18.73
CA GLU A 69 12.49 17.93 -19.88
C GLU A 69 13.89 17.37 -19.60
N LYS A 70 14.36 17.52 -18.35
CA LYS A 70 15.63 16.97 -17.91
C LYS A 70 15.58 15.44 -17.85
N ILE A 71 14.50 14.87 -17.32
CA ILE A 71 14.28 13.42 -17.30
C ILE A 71 14.28 12.84 -18.72
N GLN A 72 13.59 13.50 -19.65
CA GLN A 72 13.54 13.08 -21.04
C GLN A 72 14.92 13.16 -21.71
N LYS A 73 15.67 14.23 -21.47
CA LYS A 73 17.02 14.43 -22.04
C LYS A 73 18.04 13.45 -21.46
N ASP A 74 18.08 13.29 -20.15
CA ASP A 74 19.15 12.57 -19.45
C ASP A 74 18.89 11.06 -19.38
N ASP A 75 17.62 10.65 -19.24
CA ASP A 75 17.24 9.25 -19.01
C ASP A 75 16.33 8.68 -20.13
N GLY A 76 15.92 9.48 -21.11
CA GLY A 76 15.12 9.03 -22.25
C GLY A 76 13.70 8.61 -21.87
N ILE A 77 13.17 9.15 -20.78
CA ILE A 77 11.83 8.83 -20.24
C ILE A 77 10.87 9.96 -20.64
N THR A 78 9.81 9.62 -21.37
CA THR A 78 8.80 10.62 -21.78
C THR A 78 7.90 11.02 -20.62
N LYS A 79 7.17 12.12 -20.78
CA LYS A 79 6.12 12.55 -19.84
C LYS A 79 5.12 11.42 -19.54
N ASP A 80 4.63 10.75 -20.58
CA ASP A 80 3.63 9.68 -20.40
C ASP A 80 4.22 8.45 -19.71
N GLU A 81 5.46 8.08 -20.03
CA GLU A 81 6.17 7.01 -19.32
C GLU A 81 6.36 7.33 -17.84
N PHE A 82 6.70 8.59 -17.51
CA PHE A 82 6.85 9.04 -16.13
C PHE A 82 5.56 8.81 -15.34
N PHE A 83 4.43 9.34 -15.83
CA PHE A 83 3.15 9.23 -15.12
C PHE A 83 2.62 7.81 -15.11
N TYR A 84 2.79 7.05 -16.20
CA TYR A 84 2.43 5.63 -16.22
C TYR A 84 3.17 4.83 -15.14
N ILE A 85 4.49 5.04 -15.01
CA ILE A 85 5.30 4.34 -14.02
C ILE A 85 4.90 4.77 -12.60
N LEU A 86 4.73 6.07 -12.35
CA LEU A 86 4.29 6.59 -11.05
C LEU A 86 2.95 5.97 -10.64
N SER A 87 1.93 6.06 -11.49
CA SER A 87 0.60 5.52 -11.19
C SER A 87 0.63 3.98 -11.02
N SER A 88 1.43 3.28 -11.82
CA SER A 88 1.58 1.82 -11.72
C SER A 88 2.23 1.39 -10.40
N LEU A 89 3.21 2.15 -9.90
CA LEU A 89 3.85 1.90 -8.61
C LEU A 89 2.92 2.29 -7.44
N ARG A 90 2.15 3.38 -7.54
CA ARG A 90 1.12 3.75 -6.56
C ARG A 90 0.01 2.72 -6.42
N ALA A 91 -0.49 2.21 -7.53
CA ALA A 91 -1.46 1.13 -7.53
C ALA A 91 -0.89 -0.14 -6.87
N SER A 92 0.42 -0.37 -7.03
CA SER A 92 1.10 -1.47 -6.35
C SER A 92 1.21 -1.22 -4.84
N GLU A 93 1.61 -0.03 -4.42
CA GLU A 93 1.63 0.36 -3.01
C GLU A 93 0.26 0.12 -2.36
N ALA A 94 -0.81 0.58 -3.00
CA ALA A 94 -2.20 0.32 -2.59
C ALA A 94 -2.49 -1.17 -2.39
N PHE A 95 -2.17 -1.97 -3.41
CA PHE A 95 -2.40 -3.41 -3.40
C PHE A 95 -1.61 -4.13 -2.30
N TYR A 96 -0.34 -3.76 -2.08
CA TYR A 96 0.52 -4.45 -1.09
C TYR A 96 0.29 -3.97 0.34
N VAL A 97 -0.20 -2.75 0.56
CA VAL A 97 -0.61 -2.27 1.88
C VAL A 97 -1.92 -2.93 2.35
N ILE A 98 -2.88 -3.11 1.44
CA ILE A 98 -4.21 -3.64 1.78
C ILE A 98 -4.29 -5.16 1.61
N GLY A 99 -3.78 -5.68 0.50
CA GLY A 99 -4.26 -6.93 -0.10
C GLY A 99 -3.31 -8.11 -0.04
N ASN A 100 -2.08 -7.96 0.48
CA ASN A 100 -1.13 -9.07 0.43
C ASN A 100 -0.23 -9.17 1.67
N GLU A 101 -0.49 -10.17 2.50
CA GLU A 101 0.42 -10.59 3.57
C GLU A 101 1.75 -11.16 3.02
N LYS A 102 1.75 -11.61 1.75
CA LYS A 102 2.97 -12.12 1.10
C LYS A 102 3.82 -10.94 0.60
N LYS A 103 4.96 -10.74 1.25
CA LYS A 103 6.00 -9.75 0.95
C LYS A 103 6.75 -10.01 -0.38
N THR A 104 6.07 -10.44 -1.45
CA THR A 104 6.72 -10.77 -2.74
C THR A 104 5.96 -10.24 -3.96
N PHE A 105 6.72 -9.80 -4.96
CA PHE A 105 6.18 -9.33 -6.24
C PHE A 105 5.68 -10.49 -7.11
N SER A 106 4.54 -10.29 -7.78
CA SER A 106 4.06 -11.21 -8.82
C SER A 106 5.04 -11.29 -10.00
N GLY A 107 4.98 -12.36 -10.80
CA GLY A 107 5.85 -12.51 -11.98
C GLY A 107 5.73 -11.36 -12.97
N TYR A 108 4.49 -10.93 -13.23
CA TYR A 108 4.20 -9.73 -14.03
C TYR A 108 4.88 -8.47 -13.45
N ARG A 109 4.73 -8.23 -12.14
CA ARG A 109 5.32 -7.05 -11.48
C ARG A 109 6.84 -7.10 -11.53
N LYS A 110 7.47 -8.25 -11.30
CA LYS A 110 8.92 -8.43 -11.44
C LYS A 110 9.39 -8.08 -12.86
N ASN A 111 8.66 -8.50 -13.89
CA ASN A 111 9.02 -8.18 -15.29
C ASN A 111 8.92 -6.69 -15.60
N PHE A 112 7.90 -6.01 -15.06
CA PHE A 112 7.79 -4.56 -15.15
C PHE A 112 8.93 -3.85 -14.42
N LEU A 113 9.21 -4.23 -13.17
CA LEU A 113 10.27 -3.64 -12.36
C LEU A 113 11.68 -3.85 -12.95
N LYS A 114 11.91 -4.95 -13.69
CA LYS A 114 13.18 -5.20 -14.40
C LYS A 114 13.46 -4.21 -15.54
N LYS A 115 12.47 -3.46 -16.03
CA LYS A 115 12.68 -2.50 -17.13
C LYS A 115 13.60 -1.37 -16.66
N LYS A 116 14.64 -1.05 -17.46
CA LYS A 116 15.66 -0.04 -17.14
C LYS A 116 15.03 1.31 -16.74
N LYS A 117 14.07 1.79 -17.53
CA LYS A 117 13.36 3.05 -17.28
C LYS A 117 12.66 3.07 -15.92
N VAL A 118 11.98 1.97 -15.55
CA VAL A 118 11.29 1.84 -14.26
C VAL A 118 12.28 1.93 -13.09
N LYS A 119 13.40 1.18 -13.18
CA LYS A 119 14.46 1.22 -12.16
C LYS A 119 15.07 2.61 -12.00
N VAL A 120 15.42 3.25 -13.12
CA VAL A 120 16.02 4.59 -13.12
C VAL A 120 15.05 5.61 -12.54
N LEU A 121 13.79 5.58 -12.98
CA LEU A 121 12.78 6.52 -12.53
C LEU A 121 12.53 6.40 -11.02
N TYR A 122 12.37 5.16 -10.55
CA TYR A 122 12.18 4.88 -9.14
C TYR A 122 13.36 5.40 -8.30
N LYS A 123 14.59 4.97 -8.63
CA LYS A 123 15.78 5.31 -7.84
C LYS A 123 16.09 6.81 -7.79
N LYS A 124 15.96 7.50 -8.92
CA LYS A 124 16.43 8.89 -9.04
C LYS A 124 15.36 9.92 -8.69
N TYR A 125 14.09 9.62 -8.98
CA TYR A 125 13.04 10.64 -8.98
C TYR A 125 11.87 10.28 -8.07
N LEU A 126 11.48 9.01 -7.96
CA LEU A 126 10.25 8.68 -7.25
C LEU A 126 10.42 8.29 -5.79
N ARG A 127 11.47 7.52 -5.46
CA ARG A 127 11.68 6.91 -4.14
C ARG A 127 11.45 7.91 -3.01
N ASP A 128 12.18 9.03 -3.03
CA ASP A 128 12.20 9.99 -1.92
C ASP A 128 11.17 11.12 -2.08
N ASN A 129 10.58 11.28 -3.27
CA ASN A 129 9.64 12.39 -3.55
C ASN A 129 8.17 11.97 -3.47
N PHE A 130 7.85 10.71 -3.78
CA PHE A 130 6.47 10.24 -3.89
C PHE A 130 6.16 9.11 -2.91
N PHE A 131 7.12 8.28 -2.54
CA PHE A 131 6.87 7.13 -1.67
C PHE A 131 7.31 7.40 -0.23
N SER A 132 6.48 7.03 0.72
CA SER A 132 6.75 7.19 2.16
C SER A 132 6.39 5.96 2.98
N SER A 133 5.76 4.93 2.37
CA SER A 133 5.41 3.72 3.11
C SER A 133 6.62 2.81 3.29
N GLU A 134 6.96 2.47 4.53
CA GLU A 134 8.16 1.66 4.78
C GLU A 134 8.07 0.27 4.14
N SER A 135 6.90 -0.38 4.15
CA SER A 135 6.78 -1.77 3.71
C SER A 135 6.96 -1.94 2.19
N PHE A 136 6.23 -1.17 1.38
CA PHE A 136 6.32 -1.26 -0.09
C PHE A 136 7.64 -0.70 -0.61
N THR A 137 8.09 0.43 -0.07
CA THR A 137 9.35 1.06 -0.47
C THR A 137 10.52 0.15 -0.13
N LYS A 138 10.52 -0.51 1.04
CA LYS A 138 11.52 -1.53 1.39
C LYS A 138 11.52 -2.73 0.44
N MET A 139 10.35 -3.23 0.04
CA MET A 139 10.28 -4.32 -0.94
C MET A 139 10.88 -3.93 -2.30
N LEU A 140 10.65 -2.69 -2.75
CA LEU A 140 11.26 -2.17 -3.98
C LEU A 140 12.77 -1.96 -3.82
N ASP A 141 13.20 -1.41 -2.68
CA ASP A 141 14.61 -1.21 -2.35
C ASP A 141 15.37 -2.54 -2.32
N GLU A 142 14.81 -3.57 -1.67
CA GLU A 142 15.35 -4.94 -1.65
C GLU A 142 15.42 -5.52 -3.08
N PHE A 143 14.36 -5.37 -3.87
CA PHE A 143 14.33 -5.84 -5.26
C PHE A 143 15.39 -5.18 -6.14
N TYR A 144 15.68 -3.90 -5.91
CA TYR A 144 16.67 -3.13 -6.65
C TYR A 144 18.06 -3.07 -5.99
N SER A 145 18.22 -3.75 -4.86
CA SER A 145 19.41 -3.72 -4.00
C SER A 145 19.87 -2.28 -3.72
N ILE A 146 18.94 -1.42 -3.33
CA ILE A 146 19.19 -0.06 -2.83
C ILE A 146 19.45 -0.18 -1.33
N LYS A 147 20.56 0.39 -0.86
CA LYS A 147 20.89 0.46 0.57
C LYS A 147 20.22 1.65 1.21
#